data_AF-A0A498NEZ2-F1
#
_entry.id   AF-A0A498NEZ2-F1
#
_cell.length_a   1.000
_cell.length_b   1.000
_cell.length_c   1.000
_cell.angle_alpha   90.00
_cell.angle_beta   90.00
_cell.angle_gamma   90.00
#
_symmetry.space_group_name_H-M   'P 1'
#
loop_
_entity.id
_entity.type
_entity.pdbx_description
1 polymer ?
#
loop_
_entity_poly.entity_id
_entity_poly.type
_entity_poly.pdbx_seq_one_letter_code
_entity_poly.pdbx_strand_id
1 'polypeptide(L)'
;MTEQDGSKHDRIRRQNKTTVRTTVRMTEQDNSKHDRTGRQNKTTMMSDCYIALECWEAVELDYAGYGGKVLARLFKKHQNTQMHFPNLVGIPEYDLEGNGKVSAHGAAVLKELGRLLRGAKNATALIELLGRHPCAVKILKLFIAVLVEVMTEKGHPRYKLRAFERVMVDIIANIDD
;
A
#
# COMPACT_ATOMS: atom_id res chain seq x y z
N MET A 1 -3.17 -84.96 4.22
CA MET A 1 -4.01 -83.93 3.56
C MET A 1 -4.17 -82.78 4.54
N THR A 2 -3.16 -81.91 4.63
CA THR A 2 -3.17 -80.74 5.53
C THR A 2 -1.96 -79.85 5.23
N GLU A 3 -2.19 -78.54 5.06
CA GLU A 3 -1.29 -77.38 5.26
C GLU A 3 -2.03 -76.16 4.64
N GLN A 4 -2.93 -75.44 5.33
CA GLN A 4 -2.72 -74.34 6.31
C GLN A 4 -1.62 -73.34 5.89
N ASP A 5 -2.01 -72.25 5.22
CA ASP A 5 -2.29 -70.90 5.78
C ASP A 5 -1.02 -70.13 6.21
N GLY A 6 -0.41 -69.42 5.24
CA GLY A 6 0.72 -68.51 5.46
C GLY A 6 0.46 -67.06 5.02
N SER A 7 -0.79 -66.67 4.76
CA SER A 7 -1.10 -65.40 4.05
C SER A 7 -1.65 -64.27 4.95
N LYS A 8 -1.26 -64.21 6.24
CA LYS A 8 -1.69 -63.12 7.13
C LYS A 8 -0.54 -62.29 7.73
N HIS A 9 0.70 -62.76 7.70
CA HIS A 9 1.78 -62.10 8.45
C HIS A 9 2.45 -60.91 7.73
N ASP A 10 2.37 -60.82 6.40
CA ASP A 10 3.07 -59.77 5.64
C ASP A 10 2.29 -58.45 5.48
N ARG A 11 0.95 -58.49 5.64
CA ARG A 11 0.11 -57.31 5.41
C ARG A 11 0.20 -56.30 6.56
N ILE A 12 0.42 -56.78 7.78
CA ILE A 12 0.45 -55.96 9.00
C ILE A 12 1.76 -55.14 9.10
N ARG A 13 2.89 -55.69 8.63
CA ARG A 13 4.19 -54.98 8.67
C ARG A 13 4.25 -53.79 7.70
N ARG A 14 3.51 -53.84 6.59
CA ARG A 14 3.45 -52.74 5.61
C ARG A 14 2.53 -51.60 6.04
N GLN A 15 1.47 -51.86 6.80
CA GLN A 15 0.56 -50.81 7.27
C GLN A 15 1.18 -49.98 8.40
N ASN A 16 1.92 -50.60 9.33
CA ASN A 16 2.52 -49.86 10.45
C ASN A 16 3.66 -48.92 10.03
N LYS A 17 4.37 -49.18 8.92
CA LYS A 17 5.43 -48.28 8.43
C LYS A 17 4.86 -47.01 7.77
N THR A 18 3.67 -47.09 7.18
CA THR A 18 3.00 -45.97 6.52
C THR A 18 2.32 -45.06 7.53
N THR A 19 1.65 -45.63 8.54
CA THR A 19 0.98 -44.85 9.58
C THR A 19 1.97 -44.02 10.40
N VAL A 20 3.12 -44.60 10.78
CA VAL A 20 4.16 -43.88 11.55
C VAL A 20 4.85 -42.78 10.73
N ARG A 21 5.04 -42.97 9.42
CA ARG A 21 5.66 -41.95 8.56
C ARG A 21 4.72 -40.76 8.29
N THR A 22 3.41 -40.97 8.36
CA THR A 22 2.41 -39.90 8.24
C THR A 22 2.22 -39.16 9.55
N THR A 23 2.17 -39.84 10.70
CA THR A 23 2.03 -39.16 12.00
C THR A 23 3.26 -38.37 12.41
N VAL A 24 4.49 -38.84 12.10
CA VAL A 24 5.71 -38.08 12.38
C VAL A 24 5.84 -36.84 11.48
N ARG A 25 5.26 -36.86 10.26
CA ARG A 25 5.25 -35.68 9.37
C ARG A 25 4.18 -34.63 9.72
N MET A 26 3.19 -34.97 10.55
CA MET A 26 2.13 -34.03 10.92
C MET A 26 2.48 -33.12 12.10
N THR A 27 3.53 -33.41 12.87
CA THR A 27 3.89 -32.60 14.05
C THR A 27 5.07 -31.64 13.84
N GLU A 28 5.74 -31.66 12.69
CA GLU A 28 6.86 -30.74 12.38
C GLU A 28 6.52 -29.70 11.30
N GLN A 29 5.27 -29.66 10.82
CA GLN A 29 4.89 -28.82 9.68
C GLN A 29 3.83 -27.78 10.03
N ASP A 30 3.99 -27.03 11.13
CA ASP A 30 3.13 -25.87 11.38
C ASP A 30 3.85 -24.57 11.79
N ASN A 31 5.11 -24.62 12.26
CA ASN A 31 5.81 -23.38 12.66
C ASN A 31 6.72 -22.75 11.60
N SER A 32 7.00 -23.42 10.46
CA SER A 32 7.97 -22.89 9.48
C SER A 32 7.35 -21.94 8.43
N LYS A 33 6.04 -22.01 8.19
CA LYS A 33 5.37 -21.12 7.22
C LYS A 33 5.19 -19.71 7.78
N HIS A 34 4.93 -19.57 9.09
CA HIS A 34 4.70 -18.26 9.70
C HIS A 34 5.96 -17.38 9.68
N ASP A 35 7.14 -17.97 9.93
CA ASP A 35 8.42 -17.26 9.96
C ASP A 35 8.90 -16.84 8.56
N ARG A 36 8.75 -17.71 7.55
CA ARG A 36 9.12 -17.38 6.15
C ARG A 36 8.24 -16.28 5.58
N THR A 37 6.93 -16.33 5.83
CA THR A 37 5.99 -15.34 5.31
C THR A 37 6.22 -13.97 5.94
N GLY A 38 6.44 -13.91 7.26
CA GLY A 38 6.80 -12.66 7.94
C GLY A 38 8.11 -12.03 7.43
N ARG A 39 9.13 -12.86 7.20
CA ARG A 39 10.43 -12.41 6.67
C ARG A 39 10.35 -11.96 5.20
N GLN A 40 9.61 -12.68 4.36
CA GLN A 40 9.40 -12.34 2.94
C GLN A 40 8.56 -11.06 2.79
N ASN A 41 7.52 -10.90 3.61
CA ASN A 41 6.71 -9.68 3.61
C ASN A 41 7.55 -8.46 4.03
N LYS A 42 8.37 -8.60 5.08
CA LYS A 42 9.29 -7.53 5.51
C LYS A 42 10.33 -7.18 4.44
N THR A 43 10.90 -8.19 3.76
CA THR A 43 11.91 -7.99 2.70
C THR A 43 11.29 -7.36 1.45
N THR A 44 10.07 -7.77 1.09
CA THR A 44 9.33 -7.22 -0.05
C THR A 44 8.92 -5.77 0.21
N MET A 45 8.45 -5.45 1.42
CA MET A 45 8.12 -4.08 1.83
C MET A 45 9.35 -3.15 1.79
N MET A 46 10.52 -3.61 2.24
CA MET A 46 11.77 -2.83 2.12
C MET A 46 12.14 -2.54 0.66
N SER A 47 11.99 -3.53 -0.22
CA SER A 47 12.22 -3.34 -1.66
C SER A 47 11.19 -2.41 -2.29
N ASP A 48 9.91 -2.56 -1.94
CA ASP A 48 8.83 -1.72 -2.45
C ASP A 48 8.99 -0.25 -1.97
N CYS A 49 9.44 -0.03 -0.73
CA CYS A 49 9.79 1.30 -0.22
C CYS A 49 10.92 1.95 -1.02
N TYR A 50 11.99 1.21 -1.31
CA TYR A 50 13.09 1.72 -2.12
C TYR A 50 12.63 2.10 -3.53
N ILE A 51 11.86 1.22 -4.20
CA ILE A 51 11.31 1.48 -5.54
C ILE A 51 10.32 2.67 -5.52
N ALA A 52 9.50 2.78 -4.47
CA ALA A 52 8.58 3.90 -4.30
C ALA A 52 9.31 5.23 -4.15
N LEU A 53 10.44 5.25 -3.43
CA LEU A 53 11.28 6.44 -3.29
C LEU A 53 11.93 6.84 -4.63
N GLU A 54 12.40 5.90 -5.45
CA GLU A 54 12.88 6.23 -6.80
C GLU A 54 11.75 6.81 -7.69
N CYS A 55 10.51 6.35 -7.50
CA CYS A 55 9.34 6.91 -8.18
C CYS A 55 9.05 8.35 -7.70
N TRP A 56 9.33 8.61 -6.43
CA TRP A 56 9.04 9.86 -5.76
C TRP A 56 9.97 11.00 -6.19
N GLU A 57 11.21 10.71 -6.57
CA GLU A 57 12.20 11.74 -6.97
C GLU A 57 11.67 12.74 -8.00
N ALA A 58 10.95 12.28 -9.03
CA ALA A 58 10.37 13.17 -10.04
C ALA A 58 9.23 14.05 -9.49
N VAL A 59 8.50 13.57 -8.48
CA VAL A 59 7.47 14.36 -7.77
C VAL A 59 8.13 15.47 -6.98
N GLU A 60 9.29 15.22 -6.37
CA GLU A 60 10.00 16.22 -5.57
C GLU A 60 10.54 17.38 -6.39
N LEU A 61 10.98 17.09 -7.61
CA LEU A 61 11.46 18.11 -8.54
C LEU A 61 10.35 19.11 -8.95
N ASP A 62 9.07 18.72 -8.81
CA ASP A 62 7.93 19.54 -9.23
C ASP A 62 6.72 19.35 -8.29
N TYR A 63 6.91 19.60 -7.00
CA TYR A 63 5.81 19.46 -6.02
C TYR A 63 4.58 20.31 -6.38
N ALA A 64 4.79 21.53 -6.89
CA ALA A 64 3.70 22.43 -7.25
C ALA A 64 2.91 21.95 -8.47
N GLY A 65 3.60 21.51 -9.53
CA GLY A 65 2.95 21.01 -10.74
C GLY A 65 2.24 19.68 -10.55
N TYR A 66 2.82 18.76 -9.77
CA TYR A 66 2.11 17.53 -9.37
C TYR A 66 0.93 17.84 -8.45
N GLY A 67 1.18 18.59 -7.36
CA GLY A 67 0.18 18.87 -6.33
C GLY A 67 -1.01 19.65 -6.85
N GLY A 68 -0.77 20.66 -7.70
CA GLY A 68 -1.81 21.44 -8.35
C GLY A 68 -2.71 20.59 -9.25
N LYS A 69 -2.11 19.74 -10.11
CA LYS A 69 -2.86 18.82 -10.97
C LYS A 69 -3.70 17.81 -10.18
N VAL A 70 -3.12 17.26 -9.11
CA VAL A 70 -3.83 16.30 -8.25
C VAL A 70 -5.03 16.94 -7.57
N LEU A 71 -4.86 18.10 -6.91
CA LEU A 71 -5.99 18.77 -6.26
C LEU A 71 -7.03 19.28 -7.24
N ALA A 72 -6.62 19.85 -8.37
CA ALA A 72 -7.55 20.27 -9.42
C ALA A 72 -8.40 19.10 -9.92
N ARG A 73 -7.79 17.93 -10.18
CA ARG A 73 -8.51 16.73 -10.63
C ARG A 73 -9.35 16.11 -9.52
N LEU A 74 -8.87 16.13 -8.28
CA LEU A 74 -9.62 15.67 -7.10
C LEU A 74 -10.93 16.45 -6.96
N PHE A 75 -10.88 17.79 -7.02
CA PHE A 75 -12.07 18.62 -6.90
C PHE A 75 -13.00 18.50 -8.11
N LYS A 76 -12.47 18.31 -9.32
CA LYS A 76 -13.29 18.00 -10.52
C LYS A 76 -14.06 16.69 -10.37
N LYS A 77 -13.39 15.61 -9.93
CA LYS A 77 -13.99 14.27 -9.79
C LYS A 77 -14.85 14.11 -8.53
N HIS A 78 -14.51 14.83 -7.47
CA HIS A 78 -15.11 14.70 -6.14
C HIS A 78 -15.35 16.09 -5.55
N GLN A 79 -16.25 16.88 -6.16
CA GLN A 79 -16.50 18.29 -5.81
C GLN A 79 -16.71 18.53 -4.31
N ASN A 80 -17.41 17.63 -3.62
CA ASN A 80 -17.63 17.71 -2.18
C ASN A 80 -16.33 17.71 -1.35
N THR A 81 -15.20 17.27 -1.90
CA THR A 81 -13.93 17.27 -1.17
C THR A 81 -13.36 18.67 -0.97
N GLN A 82 -13.67 19.63 -1.85
CA GLN A 82 -13.16 21.01 -1.78
C GLN A 82 -13.57 21.72 -0.48
N MET A 83 -14.72 21.36 0.10
CA MET A 83 -15.22 21.96 1.34
C MET A 83 -14.30 21.69 2.56
N HIS A 84 -13.44 20.68 2.49
CA HIS A 84 -12.49 20.36 3.56
C HIS A 84 -11.23 21.25 3.52
N PHE A 85 -11.07 22.06 2.46
CA PHE A 85 -9.93 22.93 2.23
C PHE A 85 -10.40 24.40 2.30
N PRO A 86 -10.49 25.01 3.49
CA PRO A 86 -11.08 26.34 3.67
C PRO A 86 -10.38 27.44 2.85
N ASN A 87 -9.10 27.28 2.54
CA ASN A 87 -8.34 28.23 1.71
C ASN A 87 -8.58 28.06 0.20
N LEU A 88 -9.22 26.97 -0.20
CA LEU A 88 -9.49 26.60 -1.59
C LEU A 88 -10.98 26.58 -1.91
N VAL A 89 -11.86 26.72 -0.90
CA VAL A 89 -13.31 26.80 -1.10
C VAL A 89 -13.66 28.03 -1.95
N GLY A 90 -14.57 27.86 -2.90
CA GLY A 90 -15.03 28.93 -3.78
C GLY A 90 -14.14 29.22 -4.99
N ILE A 91 -12.99 28.54 -5.14
CA ILE A 91 -12.25 28.56 -6.41
C ILE A 91 -13.08 27.78 -7.44
N PRO A 92 -13.53 28.41 -8.53
CA PRO A 92 -14.37 27.75 -9.52
C PRO A 92 -13.57 26.71 -10.32
N GLU A 93 -14.27 25.70 -10.84
CA GLU A 93 -13.64 24.55 -11.50
C GLU A 93 -12.67 24.94 -12.63
N TYR A 94 -13.03 25.96 -13.42
CA TYR A 94 -12.23 26.45 -14.54
C TYR A 94 -10.94 27.17 -14.10
N ASP A 95 -10.87 27.63 -12.85
CA ASP A 95 -9.71 28.30 -12.26
C ASP A 95 -8.85 27.35 -11.41
N LEU A 96 -9.27 26.09 -11.18
CA LEU A 96 -8.52 25.18 -10.32
C LEU A 96 -7.11 24.87 -10.84
N GLU A 97 -6.99 24.67 -12.15
CA GLU A 97 -5.72 24.32 -12.79
C GLU A 97 -4.91 25.59 -13.06
N GLY A 98 -3.66 25.62 -12.60
CA GLY A 98 -2.80 26.80 -12.68
C GLY A 98 -3.00 27.81 -11.53
N ASN A 99 -3.99 27.63 -10.66
CA ASN A 99 -4.15 28.48 -9.48
C ASN A 99 -3.02 28.25 -8.47
N GLY A 100 -2.38 29.34 -8.06
CA GLY A 100 -1.23 29.31 -7.16
C GLY A 100 -1.56 28.78 -5.77
N LYS A 101 -2.77 29.02 -5.25
CA LYS A 101 -3.20 28.50 -3.94
C LYS A 101 -3.39 26.99 -3.99
N VAL A 102 -4.03 26.48 -5.05
CA VAL A 102 -4.23 25.04 -5.27
C VAL A 102 -2.88 24.34 -5.39
N SER A 103 -1.97 24.91 -6.19
CA SER A 103 -0.63 24.36 -6.39
C SER A 103 0.21 24.37 -5.10
N ALA A 104 0.16 25.46 -4.33
CA ALA A 104 0.87 25.57 -3.06
C ALA A 104 0.36 24.58 -2.00
N HIS A 105 -0.97 24.44 -1.88
CA HIS A 105 -1.57 23.48 -0.93
C HIS A 105 -1.27 22.04 -1.34
N GLY A 106 -1.39 21.71 -2.63
CA GLY A 106 -1.07 20.38 -3.14
C GLY A 106 0.42 20.04 -2.93
N ALA A 107 1.31 21.01 -3.13
CA ALA A 107 2.73 20.85 -2.84
C ALA A 107 2.99 20.56 -1.34
N ALA A 108 2.28 21.23 -0.43
CA ALA A 108 2.39 20.97 1.00
C ALA A 108 1.96 19.53 1.35
N VAL A 109 0.83 19.07 0.80
CA VAL A 109 0.35 17.69 0.99
C VAL A 109 1.39 16.67 0.50
N LEU A 110 1.96 16.89 -0.69
CA LEU A 110 2.98 15.99 -1.23
C LEU A 110 4.25 15.99 -0.38
N LYS A 111 4.72 17.15 0.10
CA LYS A 111 5.90 17.20 0.98
C LYS A 111 5.71 16.37 2.24
N GLU A 112 4.56 16.48 2.89
CA GLU A 112 4.26 15.67 4.09
C GLU A 112 4.13 14.17 3.75
N LEU A 113 3.54 13.82 2.61
CA LEU A 113 3.49 12.44 2.14
C LEU A 113 4.90 11.87 1.87
N GLY A 114 5.79 12.69 1.29
CA GLY A 114 7.19 12.34 1.07
C GLY A 114 7.97 12.11 2.37
N ARG A 115 7.64 12.83 3.45
CA ARG A 115 8.22 12.57 4.78
C ARG A 115 7.78 11.21 5.32
N LEU A 116 6.50 10.86 5.19
CA LEU A 116 5.99 9.55 5.62
C LEU A 116 6.62 8.40 4.84
N LEU A 117 6.79 8.55 3.52
CA LEU A 117 7.50 7.58 2.67
C LEU A 117 8.94 7.30 3.14
N ARG A 118 9.62 8.30 3.71
CA ARG A 118 10.97 8.16 4.26
C ARG A 118 11.00 7.62 5.69
N GLY A 119 9.86 7.23 6.24
CA GLY A 119 9.74 6.64 7.58
C GLY A 119 9.45 7.63 8.69
N ALA A 120 8.93 8.82 8.39
CA ALA A 120 8.38 9.68 9.43
C ALA A 120 7.22 8.95 10.14
N LYS A 121 7.23 8.97 11.48
CA LYS A 121 6.23 8.27 12.30
C LYS A 121 4.95 9.07 12.56
N ASN A 122 4.97 10.37 12.25
CA ASN A 122 3.89 11.29 12.59
C ASN A 122 3.21 11.79 11.31
N ALA A 123 1.91 11.52 11.18
CA ALA A 123 1.07 11.96 10.07
C ALA A 123 0.17 13.17 10.41
N THR A 124 0.29 13.78 11.60
CA THR A 124 -0.57 14.91 12.04
C THR A 124 -0.57 16.05 11.02
N ALA A 125 0.60 16.47 10.52
CA ALA A 125 0.69 17.55 9.54
C ALA A 125 0.01 17.19 8.20
N LEU A 126 0.12 15.94 7.76
CA LEU A 126 -0.59 15.47 6.57
C LEU A 126 -2.11 15.48 6.79
N ILE A 127 -2.57 15.00 7.95
CA ILE A 127 -3.99 15.00 8.30
C ILE A 127 -4.53 16.42 8.30
N GLU A 128 -3.86 17.37 8.97
CA GLU A 128 -4.27 18.78 9.00
C GLU A 128 -4.39 19.40 7.62
N LEU A 129 -3.48 19.06 6.70
CA LEU A 129 -3.53 19.54 5.31
C LEU A 129 -4.69 18.92 4.50
N LEU A 130 -5.16 17.73 4.85
CA LEU A 130 -6.26 17.04 4.16
C LEU A 130 -7.64 17.34 4.77
N GLY A 131 -7.67 18.02 5.91
CA GLY A 131 -8.89 18.39 6.64
C GLY A 131 -9.05 17.61 7.95
N ARG A 132 -10.19 17.82 8.64
CA ARG A 132 -10.43 17.13 9.92
C ARG A 132 -10.64 15.62 9.75
N HIS A 133 -10.12 14.84 10.71
CA HIS A 133 -10.45 13.43 10.90
C HIS A 133 -11.96 13.27 11.19
N PRO A 134 -12.67 12.23 10.67
CA PRO A 134 -12.20 11.06 9.90
C PRO A 134 -12.14 11.23 8.38
N CYS A 135 -12.55 12.39 7.85
CA CYS A 135 -12.58 12.62 6.40
C CYS A 135 -11.18 12.61 5.77
N ALA A 136 -10.14 12.98 6.53
CA ALA A 136 -8.76 13.04 6.06
C ALA A 136 -8.26 11.71 5.46
N VAL A 137 -8.54 10.56 6.07
CA VAL A 137 -8.12 9.24 5.54
C VAL A 137 -8.83 8.93 4.22
N LYS A 138 -10.12 9.23 4.13
CA LYS A 138 -10.88 9.07 2.87
C LYS A 138 -10.35 9.99 1.77
N ILE A 139 -10.03 11.23 2.11
CA ILE A 139 -9.47 12.21 1.16
C ILE A 139 -8.05 11.78 0.75
N LEU A 140 -7.23 11.25 1.66
CA LEU A 140 -5.90 10.71 1.35
C LEU A 140 -5.99 9.57 0.33
N LYS A 141 -6.92 8.63 0.51
CA LYS A 141 -7.16 7.53 -0.44
C LYS A 141 -7.50 8.06 -1.84
N LEU A 142 -8.37 9.07 -1.93
CA LEU A 142 -8.72 9.70 -3.21
C LEU A 142 -7.53 10.48 -3.80
N PHE A 143 -6.79 11.20 -2.97
CA PHE A 143 -5.61 11.96 -3.37
C PHE A 143 -4.54 11.04 -3.97
N ILE A 144 -4.25 9.91 -3.32
CA ILE A 144 -3.28 8.92 -3.80
C ILE A 144 -3.74 8.30 -5.12
N ALA A 145 -5.02 7.96 -5.25
CA ALA A 145 -5.58 7.43 -6.50
C ALA A 145 -5.37 8.42 -7.66
N VAL A 146 -5.68 9.70 -7.44
CA VAL A 146 -5.48 10.76 -8.44
C VAL A 146 -3.99 11.01 -8.70
N LEU A 147 -3.13 10.94 -7.68
CA LEU A 147 -1.68 11.08 -7.84
C LEU A 147 -1.11 9.98 -8.74
N VAL A 148 -1.53 8.73 -8.58
CA VAL A 148 -1.09 7.63 -9.45
C VAL A 148 -1.52 7.85 -10.89
N GLU A 149 -2.72 8.38 -11.14
CA GLU A 149 -3.15 8.78 -12.49
C GLU A 149 -2.21 9.85 -13.08
N VAL A 150 -1.91 10.92 -12.32
CA VAL A 150 -1.03 12.01 -12.75
C VAL A 150 0.41 11.51 -13.00
N MET A 151 0.92 10.61 -12.15
CA MET A 151 2.23 10.00 -12.34
C MET A 151 2.25 9.10 -13.59
N THR A 152 1.15 8.37 -13.86
CA THR A 152 1.01 7.57 -15.09
C THR A 152 1.08 8.45 -16.33
N GLU A 153 0.35 9.57 -16.35
CA GLU A 153 0.36 10.53 -17.47
C GLU A 153 1.73 11.16 -17.69
N LYS A 154 2.50 11.39 -16.62
CA LYS A 154 3.87 11.87 -16.69
C LYS A 154 4.90 10.78 -17.03
N GLY A 155 4.47 9.58 -17.38
CA GLY A 155 5.33 8.52 -17.91
C GLY A 155 6.05 7.67 -16.86
N HIS A 156 5.58 7.64 -15.62
CA HIS A 156 6.17 6.80 -14.58
C HIS A 156 5.99 5.29 -14.90
N PRO A 157 7.03 4.45 -14.76
CA PRO A 157 6.92 3.03 -15.04
C PRO A 157 5.90 2.33 -14.15
N ARG A 158 5.04 1.47 -14.74
CA ARG A 158 3.95 0.80 -14.01
C ARG A 158 4.40 -0.01 -12.80
N TYR A 159 5.58 -0.65 -12.86
CA TYR A 159 6.11 -1.42 -11.73
C TYR A 159 6.49 -0.53 -10.54
N LYS A 160 6.98 0.70 -10.79
CA LYS A 160 7.26 1.68 -9.73
C LYS A 160 5.99 2.16 -9.07
N LEU A 161 4.95 2.42 -9.88
CA LEU A 161 3.62 2.79 -9.38
C LEU A 161 2.99 1.66 -8.55
N ARG A 162 3.17 0.40 -8.93
CA ARG A 162 2.69 -0.76 -8.16
C ARG A 162 3.40 -0.92 -6.81
N ALA A 163 4.69 -0.61 -6.74
CA ALA A 163 5.41 -0.59 -5.47
C ALA A 163 4.91 0.57 -4.60
N PHE A 164 4.78 1.77 -5.17
CA PHE A 164 4.22 2.94 -4.51
C PHE A 164 2.81 2.70 -3.95
N GLU A 165 1.90 2.14 -4.74
CA GLU A 165 0.55 1.78 -4.30
C GLU A 165 0.57 0.86 -3.08
N ARG A 166 1.46 -0.15 -3.05
CA ARG A 166 1.60 -1.07 -1.91
C ARG A 166 2.09 -0.37 -0.65
N VAL A 167 3.13 0.45 -0.77
CA VAL A 167 3.64 1.26 0.37
C VAL A 167 2.57 2.21 0.91
N MET A 168 1.76 2.79 0.03
CA MET A 168 0.66 3.66 0.43
C MET A 168 -0.43 2.94 1.22
N VAL A 169 -0.71 1.66 0.94
CA VAL A 169 -1.64 0.85 1.74
C VAL A 169 -1.13 0.75 3.18
N ASP A 170 0.16 0.47 3.38
CA ASP A 170 0.76 0.35 4.71
C ASP A 170 0.77 1.70 5.45
N ILE A 171 1.11 2.79 4.77
CA ILE A 171 1.06 4.15 5.35
C ILE A 171 -0.36 4.49 5.79
N ILE A 172 -1.36 4.23 4.94
CA ILE A 172 -2.76 4.52 5.26
C ILE A 172 -3.23 3.68 6.45
N ALA A 173 -2.87 2.40 6.52
CA ALA A 173 -3.22 1.54 7.65
C ALA A 173 -2.65 2.09 8.97
N ASN A 174 -1.39 2.54 8.97
CA ASN A 174 -0.76 3.15 10.14
C ASN A 174 -1.36 4.51 10.56
N ILE A 175 -2.12 5.18 9.69
CA ILE A 175 -2.80 6.45 9.99
C ILE A 175 -4.21 6.20 10.54
N ASP A 176 -4.84 5.08 10.16
CA ASP A 176 -6.21 4.69 10.52
C ASP A 176 -6.28 4.00 11.91
N ASP A 177 -5.16 3.45 12.40
CA ASP A 177 -4.99 2.84 13.73
C ASP A 177 -4.85 3.88 14.86
#